data_AF-A0A1Y0INX0-F1
#
_entry.id   AF-A0A1Y0INX0-F1
#
_cell.length_a   1.000
_cell.length_b   1.000
_cell.length_c   1.000
_cell.angle_alpha   90.00
_cell.angle_beta   90.00
_cell.angle_gamma   90.00
#
_symmetry.space_group_name_H-M   'P 1'
#
loop_
_entity.id
_entity.type
_entity.pdbx_description
1 polymer ?
#
loop_
_entity_poly.entity_id
_entity_poly.type
_entity_poly.pdbx_seq_one_letter_code
_entity_poly.pdbx_strand_id
1 'polypeptide(L)'
;MAEENKKKSAPDDMPDWSAYRGVMIFIEQRAGSAKSVSWQLLGEGRKLADKLEVDLIALVIGHGTEQLTKDAIAYGADRVYVADAPELKDYRTRPYSRVALHVIREVKPEIVLFGATATGRDLAGAIATHLPTGLTADCTILDVEPHPSRLLLASRPAFSEKMLATILCKQYRPQMATARAGVFEALPYDAARGGEVHAIPSLMDEAEIEAQVLQFIEATERFDIEEADVIVAGGRGLGGPEPFKLLQELADALGGVVGASRAAVDAGWIKHAHQVGQTGYTVRPKLYIAVGISGAVQHVVGMQNSDCIIAINRDKDAPIFKVANYAIIGDLFKIVPALTAAVKAKRSAGKQIPQEVAD
;
A
#
# COMPACT_ATOMS: atom_id res chain seq x y z
N MET A 1 -47.28 -17.07 29.78
CA MET A 1 -46.11 -17.95 29.92
C MET A 1 -45.63 -18.24 28.52
N ALA A 2 -44.60 -17.53 28.07
CA ALA A 2 -43.99 -17.73 26.76
C ALA A 2 -42.86 -18.75 26.93
N GLU A 3 -42.97 -19.89 26.26
CA GLU A 3 -41.84 -20.82 26.14
C GLU A 3 -40.80 -20.16 25.24
N GLU A 4 -39.80 -19.60 25.90
CA GLU A 4 -38.58 -19.07 25.32
C GLU A 4 -37.78 -20.27 24.77
N ASN A 5 -37.95 -20.55 23.48
CA ASN A 5 -37.26 -21.62 22.78
C ASN A 5 -35.78 -21.22 22.61
N LYS A 6 -34.99 -21.35 23.68
CA LYS A 6 -33.54 -21.21 23.69
C LYS A 6 -32.91 -22.36 22.90
N LYS A 7 -32.90 -22.24 21.57
CA LYS A 7 -31.86 -22.87 20.76
C LYS A 7 -30.53 -22.25 21.18
N LYS A 8 -29.80 -22.94 22.05
CA LYS A 8 -28.36 -22.72 22.23
C LYS A 8 -27.74 -22.82 20.84
N SER A 9 -27.31 -21.69 20.27
CA SER A 9 -26.47 -21.69 19.07
C SER A 9 -25.18 -22.42 19.43
N ALA A 10 -25.00 -23.62 18.87
CA ALA A 10 -23.78 -24.39 19.05
C ALA A 10 -22.57 -23.61 18.48
N PRO A 11 -21.35 -23.81 18.99
CA PRO A 11 -20.17 -23.11 18.50
C PRO A 11 -19.68 -23.49 17.09
N ASP A 12 -20.30 -24.47 16.39
CA ASP A 12 -19.62 -25.24 15.33
C ASP A 12 -20.34 -25.39 13.97
N ASP A 13 -21.38 -24.62 13.66
CA ASP A 13 -22.07 -24.73 12.35
C ASP A 13 -21.37 -23.86 11.27
N MET A 14 -20.07 -24.06 11.08
CA MET A 14 -19.35 -23.43 9.96
C MET A 14 -19.67 -24.18 8.66
N PRO A 15 -20.08 -23.49 7.57
CA PRO A 15 -20.34 -24.17 6.30
C PRO A 15 -19.08 -24.85 5.76
N ASP A 16 -19.25 -25.95 5.03
CA ASP A 16 -18.11 -26.64 4.40
C ASP A 16 -17.54 -25.81 3.25
N TRP A 17 -16.37 -25.23 3.49
CA TRP A 17 -15.59 -24.46 2.52
C TRP A 17 -14.31 -25.20 2.09
N SER A 18 -14.27 -26.53 2.22
CA SER A 18 -13.10 -27.36 1.87
C SER A 18 -12.64 -27.18 0.42
N ALA A 19 -13.56 -26.87 -0.49
CA ALA A 19 -13.26 -26.59 -1.90
C ALA A 19 -12.56 -25.24 -2.14
N TYR A 20 -12.54 -24.35 -1.16
CA TYR A 20 -11.88 -23.05 -1.29
C TYR A 20 -10.45 -23.16 -0.76
N ARG A 21 -9.45 -22.85 -1.60
CA ARG A 21 -8.03 -22.91 -1.24
C ARG A 21 -7.25 -21.77 -1.89
N GLY A 22 -6.32 -21.19 -1.13
CA GLY A 22 -5.40 -20.17 -1.60
C GLY A 22 -5.72 -18.76 -1.10
N VAL A 23 -4.69 -17.92 -1.10
CA VAL A 23 -4.79 -16.49 -0.80
C VAL A 23 -4.58 -15.73 -2.09
N MET A 24 -5.57 -14.97 -2.55
CA MET A 24 -5.49 -14.23 -3.81
C MET A 24 -5.26 -12.74 -3.55
N ILE A 25 -4.27 -12.17 -4.23
CA ILE A 25 -3.93 -10.75 -4.18
C ILE A 25 -4.21 -10.12 -5.54
N PHE A 26 -5.01 -9.04 -5.56
CA PHE A 26 -5.16 -8.23 -6.77
C PHE A 26 -3.95 -7.33 -6.95
N ILE A 27 -3.26 -7.48 -8.09
CA ILE A 27 -2.12 -6.64 -8.47
C ILE A 27 -2.66 -5.42 -9.21
N GLU A 28 -2.79 -4.33 -8.47
CA GLU A 28 -3.17 -3.04 -9.04
C GLU A 28 -2.03 -2.49 -9.90
N GLN A 29 -2.37 -2.11 -11.13
CA GLN A 29 -1.45 -1.47 -12.08
C GLN A 29 -2.03 -0.16 -12.61
N ARG A 30 -1.14 0.77 -12.93
CA ARG A 30 -1.45 1.99 -13.68
C ARG A 30 -0.39 2.19 -14.76
N ALA A 31 -0.82 2.31 -16.01
CA ALA A 31 0.05 2.49 -17.16
C ALA A 31 1.18 1.44 -17.27
N GLY A 32 0.87 0.17 -16.94
CA GLY A 32 1.82 -0.93 -17.01
C GLY A 32 2.78 -1.05 -15.83
N SER A 33 2.70 -0.15 -14.83
CA SER A 33 3.45 -0.25 -13.57
C SER A 33 2.54 -0.65 -12.43
N ALA A 34 2.95 -1.64 -11.62
CA ALA A 34 2.23 -1.98 -10.41
C ALA A 34 2.36 -0.88 -9.35
N LYS A 35 1.29 -0.67 -8.59
CA LYS A 35 1.33 0.11 -7.35
C LYS A 35 2.08 -0.66 -6.27
N SER A 36 2.85 0.06 -5.45
CA SER A 36 3.68 -0.54 -4.38
C SER A 36 2.89 -1.39 -3.38
N VAL A 37 1.63 -1.02 -3.12
CA VAL A 37 0.70 -1.77 -2.27
C VAL A 37 0.49 -3.22 -2.73
N SER A 38 0.57 -3.49 -4.04
CA SER A 38 0.42 -4.83 -4.59
C SER A 38 1.53 -5.76 -4.10
N TRP A 39 2.77 -5.26 -4.09
CA TRP A 39 3.95 -6.01 -3.61
C TRP A 39 3.95 -6.18 -2.10
N GLN A 40 3.54 -5.13 -1.37
CA GLN A 40 3.36 -5.18 0.08
C GLN A 40 2.31 -6.23 0.48
N LEU A 41 1.22 -6.32 -0.29
CA LEU A 41 0.17 -7.31 -0.08
C LEU A 41 0.60 -8.73 -0.45
N LEU A 42 1.44 -8.92 -1.46
CA LEU A 42 2.05 -10.24 -1.70
C LEU A 42 2.93 -10.67 -0.52
N GLY A 43 3.70 -9.76 0.06
CA GLY A 43 4.53 -10.09 1.20
C GLY A 43 3.74 -10.48 2.44
N GLU A 44 2.65 -9.76 2.76
CA GLU A 44 1.75 -10.18 3.84
C GLU A 44 0.96 -11.44 3.46
N GLY A 45 0.48 -11.52 2.22
CA GLY A 45 -0.25 -12.66 1.68
C GLY A 45 0.54 -13.96 1.77
N ARG A 46 1.86 -13.93 1.54
CA ARG A 46 2.75 -15.09 1.73
C ARG A 46 2.70 -15.63 3.15
N LYS A 47 2.78 -14.74 4.16
CA LYS A 47 2.70 -15.14 5.57
C LYS A 47 1.35 -15.79 5.88
N LEU A 48 0.26 -15.26 5.34
CA LEU A 48 -1.07 -15.83 5.52
C LEU A 48 -1.21 -17.19 4.82
N ALA A 49 -0.70 -17.29 3.59
CA ALA A 49 -0.72 -18.51 2.78
C ALA A 49 0.09 -19.63 3.44
N ASP A 50 1.28 -19.32 4.00
CA ASP A 50 2.12 -20.27 4.73
C ASP A 50 1.43 -20.78 6.01
N LYS A 51 0.80 -19.89 6.79
CA LYS A 51 0.04 -20.28 7.99
C LYS A 51 -1.16 -21.17 7.67
N LEU A 52 -1.75 -21.01 6.48
CA LEU A 52 -2.90 -21.79 6.02
C LEU A 52 -2.51 -23.04 5.21
N GLU A 53 -1.22 -23.22 4.90
CA GLU A 53 -0.67 -24.28 4.05
C GLU A 53 -1.34 -24.32 2.66
N VAL A 54 -1.43 -23.15 2.01
CA VAL A 54 -2.03 -22.99 0.68
C VAL A 54 -1.18 -22.11 -0.23
N ASP A 55 -1.49 -22.13 -1.52
CA ASP A 55 -0.81 -21.30 -2.52
C ASP A 55 -1.13 -19.80 -2.36
N LEU A 56 -0.13 -18.96 -2.61
CA LEU A 56 -0.29 -17.53 -2.84
C LEU A 56 -0.56 -17.29 -4.32
N ILE A 57 -1.68 -16.63 -4.61
CA ILE A 57 -2.19 -16.40 -5.95
C ILE A 57 -2.15 -14.89 -6.24
N ALA A 58 -1.58 -14.49 -7.37
CA ALA A 58 -1.67 -13.13 -7.89
C ALA A 58 -2.71 -13.05 -9.02
N LEU A 59 -3.54 -12.01 -9.01
CA LEU A 59 -4.45 -11.69 -10.10
C LEU A 59 -3.98 -10.39 -10.77
N VAL A 60 -3.54 -10.48 -12.03
CA VAL A 60 -3.05 -9.36 -12.84
C VAL A 60 -4.06 -9.11 -13.96
N ILE A 61 -4.56 -7.87 -14.06
CA ILE A 61 -5.54 -7.46 -15.08
C ILE A 61 -5.02 -6.18 -15.73
N GLY A 62 -4.81 -6.21 -17.04
CA GLY A 62 -4.27 -5.06 -17.75
C GLY A 62 -4.01 -5.31 -19.23
N HIS A 63 -3.09 -4.53 -19.79
CA HIS A 63 -2.56 -4.73 -21.13
C HIS A 63 -1.03 -4.62 -21.12
N GLY A 64 -0.31 -5.56 -21.73
CA GLY A 64 1.15 -5.58 -21.70
C GLY A 64 1.71 -5.97 -20.32
N THR A 65 1.13 -6.99 -19.72
CA THR A 65 1.31 -7.37 -18.31
C THR A 65 2.42 -8.40 -18.07
N GLU A 66 3.23 -8.72 -19.09
CA GLU A 66 4.26 -9.75 -19.01
C GLU A 66 5.28 -9.48 -17.88
N GLN A 67 5.76 -8.24 -17.77
CA GLN A 67 6.71 -7.87 -16.72
C GLN A 67 6.06 -7.91 -15.33
N LEU A 68 4.83 -7.43 -15.19
CA LEU A 68 4.07 -7.47 -13.94
C LEU A 68 3.84 -8.90 -13.45
N THR A 69 3.61 -9.83 -14.37
CA THR A 69 3.44 -11.25 -14.08
C THR A 69 4.72 -11.86 -13.53
N LYS A 70 5.87 -11.56 -14.16
CA LYS A 70 7.20 -12.01 -13.68
C LYS A 70 7.52 -11.42 -12.31
N ASP A 71 7.25 -10.13 -12.12
CA ASP A 71 7.51 -9.44 -10.86
C ASP A 71 6.62 -9.97 -9.73
N ALA A 72 5.35 -10.30 -9.99
CA ALA A 72 4.47 -10.91 -9.00
C ALA A 72 5.02 -12.26 -8.49
N ILE A 73 5.57 -13.09 -9.37
CA ILE A 73 6.25 -14.33 -8.98
C ILE A 73 7.49 -14.03 -8.15
N ALA A 74 8.34 -13.10 -8.60
CA ALA A 74 9.56 -12.73 -7.89
C ALA A 74 9.31 -12.13 -6.50
N TYR A 75 8.15 -11.47 -6.29
CA TYR A 75 7.68 -10.99 -5.00
C TYR A 75 6.90 -12.02 -4.17
N GLY A 76 6.73 -13.23 -4.68
CA GLY A 76 6.39 -14.41 -3.90
C GLY A 76 5.12 -15.16 -4.26
N ALA A 77 4.42 -14.78 -5.34
CA ALA A 77 3.26 -15.53 -5.83
C ALA A 77 3.68 -16.90 -6.40
N ASP A 78 2.96 -17.96 -6.01
CA ASP A 78 3.16 -19.31 -6.55
C ASP A 78 2.44 -19.47 -7.89
N ARG A 79 1.27 -18.82 -8.01
CA ARG A 79 0.41 -18.89 -9.19
C ARG A 79 -0.05 -17.50 -9.58
N VAL A 80 -0.01 -17.18 -10.87
CA VAL A 80 -0.45 -15.89 -11.41
C VAL A 80 -1.54 -16.12 -12.44
N TYR A 81 -2.71 -15.55 -12.19
CA TYR A 81 -3.79 -15.46 -13.16
C TYR A 81 -3.71 -14.11 -13.86
N VAL A 82 -3.56 -14.14 -15.17
CA VAL A 82 -3.34 -12.94 -15.97
C VAL A 82 -4.40 -12.80 -17.06
N ALA A 83 -5.08 -11.66 -17.05
CA ALA A 83 -5.93 -11.23 -18.16
C ALA A 83 -5.24 -10.05 -18.86
N ASP A 84 -4.68 -10.33 -20.04
CA ASP A 84 -3.99 -9.35 -20.87
C ASP A 84 -4.82 -9.08 -22.14
N ALA A 85 -5.47 -7.92 -22.19
CA ALA A 85 -6.28 -7.52 -23.34
C ALA A 85 -6.29 -5.99 -23.53
N PRO A 86 -6.36 -5.47 -24.77
CA PRO A 86 -6.36 -4.04 -25.04
C PRO A 86 -7.45 -3.25 -24.30
N GLU A 87 -8.65 -3.81 -24.16
CA GLU A 87 -9.79 -3.24 -23.44
C GLU A 87 -9.56 -3.19 -21.91
N LEU A 88 -8.57 -3.92 -21.39
CA LEU A 88 -8.18 -3.89 -19.98
C LEU A 88 -7.05 -2.91 -19.70
N LYS A 89 -6.57 -2.16 -20.71
CA LYS A 89 -5.47 -1.21 -20.56
C LYS A 89 -5.72 -0.18 -19.45
N ASP A 90 -6.91 0.43 -19.48
CA ASP A 90 -7.33 1.46 -18.54
C ASP A 90 -8.38 0.91 -17.56
N TYR A 91 -8.22 1.24 -16.28
CA TYR A 91 -9.12 0.76 -15.24
C TYR A 91 -10.55 1.23 -15.50
N ARG A 92 -11.45 0.25 -15.61
CA ARG A 92 -12.91 0.44 -15.65
C ARG A 92 -13.52 -0.67 -14.81
N THR A 93 -14.41 -0.30 -13.89
CA THR A 93 -14.94 -1.21 -12.86
C THR A 93 -15.56 -2.48 -13.44
N ARG A 94 -16.34 -2.35 -14.52
CA ARG A 94 -17.11 -3.45 -15.11
C ARG A 94 -16.25 -4.55 -15.75
N PRO A 95 -15.34 -4.26 -16.71
CA PRO A 95 -14.48 -5.31 -17.28
C PRO A 95 -13.54 -5.93 -16.24
N TYR A 96 -12.98 -5.13 -15.32
CA TYR A 96 -12.12 -5.64 -14.24
C TYR A 96 -12.88 -6.55 -13.28
N SER A 97 -14.07 -6.16 -12.83
CA SER A 97 -14.88 -6.98 -11.92
C SER A 97 -15.35 -8.28 -12.58
N ARG A 98 -15.67 -8.27 -13.88
CA ARG A 98 -16.03 -9.49 -14.63
C ARG A 98 -14.90 -10.52 -14.64
N VAL A 99 -13.69 -10.09 -14.99
CA VAL A 99 -12.50 -10.96 -14.97
C VAL A 99 -12.23 -11.47 -13.55
N ALA A 100 -12.20 -10.57 -12.56
CA ALA A 100 -11.94 -10.96 -11.17
C ALA A 100 -12.98 -11.95 -10.63
N LEU A 101 -14.27 -11.73 -10.90
CA LEU A 101 -15.35 -12.64 -10.50
C LEU A 101 -15.24 -14.00 -11.17
N HIS A 102 -14.85 -14.06 -12.44
CA HIS A 102 -14.63 -15.31 -13.15
C HIS A 102 -13.51 -16.12 -12.49
N VAL A 103 -12.35 -15.50 -12.27
CA VAL A 103 -11.21 -16.16 -11.60
C VAL A 103 -11.56 -16.58 -10.18
N ILE A 104 -12.21 -15.72 -9.38
CA ILE A 104 -12.61 -16.07 -8.01
C ILE A 104 -13.57 -17.27 -7.99
N ARG A 105 -14.49 -17.38 -8.95
CA ARG A 105 -15.45 -18.50 -9.01
C ARG A 105 -14.82 -19.80 -9.47
N GLU A 106 -13.85 -19.73 -10.39
CA GLU A 106 -13.12 -20.89 -10.91
C GLU A 106 -12.11 -21.41 -9.88
N VAL A 107 -11.28 -20.52 -9.35
CA VAL A 107 -10.15 -20.84 -8.47
C VAL A 107 -10.61 -21.08 -7.03
N LYS A 108 -11.69 -20.42 -6.60
CA LYS A 108 -12.24 -20.48 -5.24
C LYS A 108 -11.19 -20.19 -4.15
N PRO A 109 -10.53 -19.02 -4.14
CA PRO A 109 -9.59 -18.67 -3.08
C PRO A 109 -10.31 -18.51 -1.72
N GLU A 110 -9.65 -18.85 -0.62
CA GLU A 110 -10.23 -18.65 0.72
C GLU A 110 -10.26 -17.18 1.14
N ILE A 111 -9.27 -16.42 0.68
CA ILE A 111 -9.05 -15.02 1.01
C ILE A 111 -8.76 -14.26 -0.28
N VAL A 112 -9.35 -13.08 -0.44
CA VAL A 112 -9.02 -12.15 -1.54
C VAL A 112 -8.69 -10.77 -0.97
N LEU A 113 -7.50 -10.27 -1.25
CA LEU A 113 -7.01 -8.99 -0.75
C LEU A 113 -6.81 -7.98 -1.88
N PHE A 114 -7.10 -6.71 -1.57
CA PHE A 114 -6.93 -5.57 -2.47
C PHE A 114 -6.19 -4.44 -1.74
N GLY A 115 -5.47 -3.60 -2.49
CA GLY A 115 -4.99 -2.33 -1.95
C GLY A 115 -6.16 -1.40 -1.61
N ALA A 116 -6.10 -0.68 -0.51
CA ALA A 116 -7.12 0.31 -0.13
C ALA A 116 -6.94 1.65 -0.87
N THR A 117 -6.61 1.59 -2.16
CA THR A 117 -6.51 2.74 -3.09
C THR A 117 -7.88 3.13 -3.63
N ALA A 118 -7.96 4.16 -4.47
CA ALA A 118 -9.20 4.49 -5.18
C ALA A 118 -9.71 3.32 -6.02
N THR A 119 -8.82 2.70 -6.80
CA THR A 119 -9.13 1.56 -7.67
C THR A 119 -9.49 0.31 -6.87
N GLY A 120 -8.68 -0.07 -5.87
CA GLY A 120 -8.94 -1.27 -5.08
C GLY A 120 -10.18 -1.16 -4.20
N ARG A 121 -10.51 0.01 -3.66
CA ARG A 121 -11.76 0.24 -2.91
C ARG A 121 -12.99 0.11 -3.81
N ASP A 122 -12.93 0.67 -5.02
CA ASP A 122 -14.00 0.55 -6.02
C ASP A 122 -14.19 -0.91 -6.47
N LEU A 123 -13.12 -1.56 -6.91
CA LEU A 123 -13.15 -2.92 -7.42
C LEU A 123 -13.60 -3.94 -6.36
N ALA A 124 -13.03 -3.87 -5.14
CA ALA A 124 -13.39 -4.78 -4.06
C ALA A 124 -14.86 -4.61 -3.67
N GLY A 125 -15.36 -3.37 -3.60
CA GLY A 125 -16.76 -3.07 -3.34
C GLY A 125 -17.68 -3.68 -4.40
N ALA A 126 -17.37 -3.47 -5.68
CA ALA A 126 -18.13 -4.02 -6.79
C ALA A 126 -18.18 -5.56 -6.74
N ILE A 127 -17.03 -6.23 -6.58
CA ILE A 127 -16.96 -7.71 -6.52
C ILE A 127 -17.74 -8.24 -5.31
N ALA A 128 -17.61 -7.62 -4.14
CA ALA A 128 -18.28 -8.05 -2.92
C ALA A 128 -19.80 -7.94 -2.99
N THR A 129 -20.37 -7.12 -3.89
CA THR A 129 -21.83 -7.09 -4.12
C THR A 129 -22.34 -8.25 -4.99
N HIS A 130 -21.46 -8.82 -5.82
CA HIS A 130 -21.79 -9.94 -6.71
C HIS A 130 -21.50 -11.31 -6.09
N LEU A 131 -20.69 -11.34 -5.04
CA LEU A 131 -20.43 -12.51 -4.22
C LEU A 131 -21.22 -12.39 -2.93
N PRO A 132 -21.87 -13.46 -2.44
CA PRO A 132 -22.47 -13.44 -1.10
C PRO A 132 -21.34 -13.52 -0.07
N THR A 133 -20.59 -12.45 0.16
CA THR A 133 -19.45 -12.45 1.11
C THR A 133 -19.25 -11.11 1.82
N GLY A 134 -18.38 -11.10 2.84
CA GLY A 134 -18.01 -9.91 3.60
C GLY A 134 -16.73 -9.25 3.09
N LEU A 135 -16.68 -7.91 3.15
CA LEU A 135 -15.51 -7.08 2.82
C LEU A 135 -15.12 -6.20 4.00
N THR A 136 -13.91 -6.37 4.53
CA THR A 136 -13.35 -5.49 5.56
C THR A 136 -12.47 -4.42 4.94
N ALA A 137 -12.86 -3.14 5.05
CA ALA A 137 -12.13 -2.06 4.41
C ALA A 137 -10.92 -1.56 5.23
N ASP A 138 -9.89 -1.08 4.55
CA ASP A 138 -8.77 -0.28 5.10
C ASP A 138 -8.07 -0.94 6.31
N CYS A 139 -7.78 -2.23 6.20
CA CYS A 139 -7.12 -3.02 7.24
C CYS A 139 -5.66 -2.61 7.41
N THR A 140 -5.20 -2.62 8.66
CA THR A 140 -3.81 -2.33 9.03
C THR A 140 -3.12 -3.53 9.66
N ILE A 141 -3.86 -4.55 10.06
CA ILE A 141 -3.31 -5.82 10.54
C ILE A 141 -4.16 -6.93 9.91
N LEU A 142 -3.50 -7.90 9.32
CA LEU A 142 -4.11 -9.09 8.77
C LEU A 142 -3.45 -10.29 9.44
N ASP A 143 -4.25 -11.22 9.93
CA ASP A 143 -3.77 -12.51 10.39
C ASP A 143 -4.82 -13.57 10.05
N VAL A 144 -4.50 -14.84 10.24
CA VAL A 144 -5.39 -15.96 9.98
C VAL A 144 -5.39 -16.91 11.16
N GLU A 145 -6.56 -17.38 11.54
CA GLU A 145 -6.65 -18.54 12.42
C GLU A 145 -6.28 -19.79 11.62
N PRO A 146 -5.41 -20.67 12.14
CA PRO A 146 -5.07 -21.91 11.46
C PRO A 146 -6.29 -22.87 11.41
N HIS A 147 -6.09 -24.04 10.83
CA HIS A 147 -7.10 -25.11 10.88
C HIS A 147 -7.55 -25.37 12.34
N PRO A 148 -8.86 -25.53 12.63
CA PRO A 148 -9.95 -25.76 11.67
C PRO A 148 -10.66 -24.52 11.13
N SER A 149 -10.57 -23.35 11.77
CA SER A 149 -11.45 -22.23 11.43
C SER A 149 -11.05 -21.51 10.15
N ARG A 150 -9.74 -21.38 9.87
CA ARG A 150 -9.22 -20.76 8.64
C ARG A 150 -9.82 -19.37 8.38
N LEU A 151 -10.09 -18.62 9.44
CA LEU A 151 -10.74 -17.30 9.39
C LEU A 151 -9.69 -16.21 9.26
N LEU A 152 -9.96 -15.23 8.40
CA LEU A 152 -9.18 -14.02 8.27
C LEU A 152 -9.52 -13.08 9.43
N LEU A 153 -8.54 -12.83 10.29
CA LEU A 153 -8.53 -11.83 11.35
C LEU A 153 -8.20 -10.46 10.75
N ALA A 154 -9.16 -9.86 10.04
CA ALA A 154 -8.97 -8.55 9.42
C ALA A 154 -9.17 -7.43 10.44
N SER A 155 -8.07 -6.81 10.90
CA SER A 155 -8.14 -5.73 11.86
C SER A 155 -7.94 -4.37 11.20
N ARG A 156 -8.88 -3.47 11.48
CA ARG A 156 -8.85 -2.10 10.97
C ARG A 156 -9.05 -1.09 12.10
N PRO A 157 -8.45 0.10 11.99
CA PRO A 157 -8.80 1.19 12.88
C PRO A 157 -10.21 1.71 12.54
N ALA A 158 -10.97 1.97 13.59
CA ALA A 158 -12.29 2.60 13.58
C ALA A 158 -12.30 3.80 14.53
N PHE A 159 -13.33 4.65 14.42
CA PHE A 159 -13.52 5.82 15.28
C PHE A 159 -12.28 6.74 15.36
N SER A 160 -11.77 7.15 14.20
CA SER A 160 -10.55 7.99 14.08
C SER A 160 -9.34 7.37 14.77
N GLU A 161 -9.13 6.07 14.54
CA GLU A 161 -8.02 5.25 15.08
C GLU A 161 -8.02 5.08 16.61
N LYS A 162 -9.10 5.48 17.30
CA LYS A 162 -9.24 5.28 18.75
C LYS A 162 -9.57 3.84 19.13
N MET A 163 -10.02 3.03 18.18
CA MET A 163 -10.39 1.64 18.39
C MET A 163 -9.83 0.80 17.24
N LEU A 164 -9.22 -0.33 17.58
CA LEU A 164 -8.89 -1.38 16.62
C LEU A 164 -10.01 -2.42 16.67
N ALA A 165 -10.63 -2.69 15.52
CA ALA A 165 -11.69 -3.69 15.40
C ALA A 165 -11.21 -4.83 14.50
N THR A 166 -11.20 -6.05 15.04
CA THR A 166 -10.96 -7.28 14.28
C THR A 166 -12.29 -7.85 13.82
N ILE A 167 -12.46 -7.97 12.51
CA ILE A 167 -13.71 -8.34 11.85
C ILE A 167 -13.53 -9.69 11.15
N LEU A 168 -14.50 -10.58 11.31
CA LEU A 168 -14.47 -11.95 10.81
C LEU A 168 -15.63 -12.21 9.84
N CYS A 169 -15.33 -12.84 8.70
CA CYS A 169 -16.35 -13.35 7.78
C CYS A 169 -16.52 -14.87 7.99
N LYS A 170 -17.38 -15.25 8.96
CA LYS A 170 -17.52 -16.65 9.37
C LYS A 170 -18.27 -17.53 8.38
N GLN A 171 -19.31 -16.99 7.74
CA GLN A 171 -20.29 -17.78 7.02
C GLN A 171 -20.03 -17.89 5.51
N TYR A 172 -19.15 -17.06 4.95
CA TYR A 172 -19.04 -16.91 3.50
C TYR A 172 -17.59 -16.95 3.01
N ARG A 173 -17.41 -17.29 1.74
CA ARG A 173 -16.13 -17.27 1.02
C ARG A 173 -16.29 -16.65 -0.37
N PRO A 174 -15.24 -15.99 -0.91
CA PRO A 174 -13.94 -15.73 -0.27
C PRO A 174 -14.03 -14.68 0.84
N GLN A 175 -13.17 -14.72 1.84
CA GLN A 175 -13.05 -13.66 2.84
C GLN A 175 -12.32 -12.47 2.21
N MET A 176 -12.97 -11.31 2.11
CA MET A 176 -12.39 -10.17 1.41
C MET A 176 -11.94 -9.07 2.36
N ALA A 177 -10.80 -8.46 2.06
CA ALA A 177 -10.36 -7.24 2.73
C ALA A 177 -9.63 -6.29 1.78
N THR A 178 -9.77 -4.98 2.02
CA THR A 178 -8.83 -3.99 1.47
C THR A 178 -7.83 -3.60 2.54
N ALA A 179 -6.57 -3.43 2.17
CA ALA A 179 -5.49 -3.18 3.11
C ALA A 179 -4.78 -1.86 2.80
N ARG A 180 -4.47 -1.09 3.85
CA ARG A 180 -3.92 0.26 3.75
C ARG A 180 -2.52 0.22 3.13
N ALA A 181 -2.29 1.07 2.12
CA ALA A 181 -0.98 1.22 1.50
C ALA A 181 0.07 1.69 2.52
N GLY A 182 1.29 1.16 2.42
CA GLY A 182 2.42 1.53 3.28
C GLY A 182 2.42 0.85 4.67
N VAL A 183 1.42 0.02 4.99
CA VAL A 183 1.37 -0.69 6.28
C VAL A 183 2.16 -2.00 6.25
N PHE A 184 2.07 -2.74 5.15
CA PHE A 184 2.72 -4.05 5.00
C PHE A 184 4.08 -3.93 4.31
N GLU A 185 4.87 -5.00 4.38
CA GLU A 185 6.19 -5.12 3.76
C GLU A 185 6.13 -6.05 2.57
N ALA A 186 6.75 -5.63 1.46
CA ALA A 186 6.99 -6.54 0.34
C ALA A 186 8.09 -7.54 0.72
N LEU A 187 8.05 -8.73 0.13
CA LEU A 187 9.17 -9.66 0.23
C LEU A 187 10.38 -9.14 -0.58
N PRO A 188 11.60 -9.56 -0.22
CA PRO A 188 12.75 -9.33 -1.08
C PRO A 188 12.51 -9.89 -2.48
N TYR A 189 12.84 -9.11 -3.50
CA TYR A 189 12.70 -9.54 -4.88
C TYR A 189 13.65 -10.70 -5.18
N ASP A 190 13.10 -11.80 -5.68
CA ASP A 190 13.84 -13.00 -6.04
C ASP A 190 13.56 -13.41 -7.49
N ALA A 191 14.46 -13.04 -8.39
CA ALA A 191 14.34 -13.35 -9.82
C ALA A 191 14.42 -14.85 -10.14
N ALA A 192 14.94 -15.67 -9.23
CA ALA A 192 15.08 -17.12 -9.43
C ALA A 192 13.81 -17.90 -9.03
N ARG A 193 12.83 -17.23 -8.40
CA ARG A 193 11.58 -17.88 -7.99
C ARG A 193 10.77 -18.31 -9.21
N GLY A 194 10.35 -19.56 -9.23
CA GLY A 194 9.42 -20.10 -10.22
C GLY A 194 7.98 -19.95 -9.76
N GLY A 195 7.05 -19.87 -10.71
CA GLY A 195 5.61 -19.83 -10.47
C GLY A 195 4.83 -20.24 -11.72
N GLU A 196 3.59 -20.64 -11.54
CA GLU A 196 2.69 -21.04 -12.62
C GLU A 196 1.92 -19.82 -13.15
N VAL A 197 1.85 -19.67 -14.48
CA VAL A 197 1.09 -18.58 -15.11
C VAL A 197 -0.11 -19.16 -15.84
N HIS A 198 -1.31 -18.69 -15.49
CA HIS A 198 -2.57 -19.06 -16.10
C HIS A 198 -3.15 -17.86 -16.85
N ALA A 199 -3.24 -17.97 -18.17
CA ALA A 199 -3.88 -16.94 -18.99
C ALA A 199 -5.40 -17.05 -18.92
N ILE A 200 -6.06 -15.92 -18.68
CA ILE A 200 -7.51 -15.77 -18.63
C ILE A 200 -7.95 -14.95 -19.84
N PRO A 201 -8.93 -15.40 -20.63
CA PRO A 201 -9.43 -14.63 -21.75
C PRO A 201 -10.10 -13.34 -21.27
N SER A 202 -10.14 -12.34 -22.15
CA SER A 202 -11.07 -11.23 -21.93
C SER A 202 -12.52 -11.75 -21.96
N LEU A 203 -13.35 -11.17 -21.10
CA LEU A 203 -14.74 -11.59 -20.89
C LEU A 203 -15.74 -10.53 -21.34
N MET A 204 -15.25 -9.45 -21.97
CA MET A 204 -16.04 -8.37 -22.51
C MET A 204 -15.32 -7.77 -23.71
N ASP A 205 -16.05 -7.56 -24.79
CA ASP A 205 -15.55 -6.78 -25.92
C ASP A 205 -15.66 -5.27 -25.60
N GLU A 206 -14.82 -4.44 -26.22
CA GLU A 206 -14.86 -2.97 -26.03
C GLU A 206 -16.25 -2.37 -26.29
N ALA A 207 -17.01 -2.93 -27.24
CA ALA A 207 -18.37 -2.49 -27.58
C ALA A 207 -19.40 -2.73 -26.46
N GLU A 208 -19.13 -3.66 -25.53
CA GLU A 208 -20.00 -3.97 -24.39
C GLU A 208 -19.70 -3.10 -23.16
N ILE A 209 -18.61 -2.32 -23.20
CA ILE A 209 -18.16 -1.49 -22.08
C ILE A 209 -18.76 -0.09 -22.21
N GLU A 210 -19.80 0.17 -21.42
CA GLU A 210 -20.52 1.46 -21.43
C GLU A 210 -19.64 2.65 -20.99
N ALA A 211 -18.69 2.42 -20.08
CA ALA A 211 -17.82 3.47 -19.55
C ALA A 211 -16.59 3.67 -20.45
N GLN A 212 -16.35 4.91 -20.88
CA GLN A 212 -15.22 5.28 -21.72
C GLN A 212 -14.29 6.25 -20.99
N VAL A 213 -12.99 5.98 -21.08
CA VAL A 213 -11.95 6.89 -20.59
C VAL A 213 -11.56 7.81 -21.74
N LEU A 214 -11.99 9.08 -21.67
CA LEU A 214 -11.70 10.06 -22.72
C LEU A 214 -10.29 10.63 -22.62
N GLN A 215 -9.86 10.94 -21.41
CA GLN A 215 -8.56 11.54 -21.13
C GLN A 215 -8.18 11.34 -19.66
N PHE A 216 -6.88 11.24 -19.41
CA PHE A 216 -6.31 11.40 -18.09
C PHE A 216 -5.72 12.80 -17.99
N ILE A 217 -6.26 13.62 -17.09
CA ILE A 217 -5.69 14.92 -16.77
C ILE A 217 -4.68 14.68 -15.65
N GLU A 218 -3.41 14.54 -16.01
CA GLU A 218 -2.34 14.56 -15.02
C GLU A 218 -2.25 15.96 -14.42
N ALA A 219 -2.36 16.05 -13.09
CA ALA A 219 -1.98 17.26 -12.42
C ALA A 219 -0.47 17.47 -12.69
N THR A 220 -0.11 18.60 -13.29
CA THR A 220 1.27 18.97 -13.65
C THR A 220 2.23 19.01 -12.45
N GLU A 221 1.70 18.93 -11.25
CA GLU A 221 2.45 18.78 -10.01
C GLU A 221 2.52 17.29 -9.64
N ARG A 222 3.52 16.59 -10.20
CA ARG A 222 3.91 15.25 -9.75
C ARG A 222 4.34 15.31 -8.29
N PHE A 223 3.43 14.96 -7.39
CA PHE A 223 3.80 14.65 -6.01
C PHE A 223 3.07 13.39 -5.58
N ASP A 224 3.45 12.25 -6.17
CA ASP A 224 3.04 10.93 -5.65
C ASP A 224 3.91 10.61 -4.42
N ILE A 225 3.60 11.32 -3.32
CA ILE A 225 4.34 11.21 -2.06
C ILE A 225 4.20 9.81 -1.43
N GLU A 226 3.16 9.05 -1.82
CA GLU A 226 2.93 7.67 -1.39
C GLU A 226 3.99 6.71 -1.93
N GLU A 227 4.55 6.99 -3.10
CA GLU A 227 5.54 6.13 -3.79
C GLU A 227 6.97 6.65 -3.71
N ALA A 228 7.20 7.78 -3.04
CA ALA A 228 8.52 8.37 -2.96
C ALA A 228 9.47 7.55 -2.07
N ASP A 229 10.63 7.20 -2.61
CA ASP A 229 11.71 6.53 -1.86
C ASP A 229 12.33 7.44 -0.78
N VAL A 230 12.31 8.75 -1.00
CA VAL A 230 12.86 9.76 -0.07
C VAL A 230 11.86 10.90 0.10
N ILE A 231 11.55 11.26 1.34
CA ILE A 231 10.65 12.36 1.68
C ILE A 231 11.37 13.33 2.63
N VAL A 232 11.41 14.60 2.26
CA VAL A 232 11.88 15.69 3.12
C VAL A 232 10.67 16.51 3.56
N ALA A 233 10.24 16.35 4.80
CA ALA A 233 8.98 16.89 5.29
C ALA A 233 9.14 18.12 6.19
N GLY A 234 8.34 19.15 5.90
CA GLY A 234 8.29 20.41 6.64
C GLY A 234 7.15 20.51 7.64
N GLY A 235 7.44 21.03 8.82
CA GLY A 235 6.45 21.31 9.86
C GLY A 235 6.24 22.79 10.15
N ARG A 236 5.41 23.06 11.16
CA ARG A 236 5.19 24.42 11.68
C ARG A 236 6.49 25.11 12.11
N GLY A 237 7.50 24.33 12.52
CA GLY A 237 8.80 24.85 12.92
C GLY A 237 9.56 25.62 11.83
N LEU A 238 9.16 25.51 10.56
CA LEU A 238 9.69 26.32 9.47
C LEU A 238 9.34 27.81 9.59
N GLY A 239 8.20 28.14 10.21
CA GLY A 239 7.80 29.54 10.43
C GLY A 239 7.30 30.30 9.19
N GLY A 240 7.10 29.63 8.04
CA GLY A 240 6.55 30.25 6.83
C GLY A 240 6.64 29.33 5.60
N PRO A 241 6.11 29.77 4.44
CA PRO A 241 6.24 29.07 3.16
C PRO A 241 7.63 29.18 2.53
N GLU A 242 8.37 30.28 2.75
CA GLU A 242 9.66 30.54 2.10
C GLU A 242 10.72 29.45 2.37
N PRO A 243 10.84 28.91 3.61
CA PRO A 243 11.80 27.86 3.94
C PRO A 243 11.53 26.51 3.28
N PHE A 244 10.36 26.28 2.68
CA PHE A 244 10.11 25.05 1.91
C PHE A 244 11.04 24.92 0.71
N LYS A 245 11.58 26.04 0.18
CA LYS A 245 12.62 26.00 -0.87
C LYS A 245 13.88 25.26 -0.41
N LEU A 246 14.27 25.42 0.86
CA LEU A 246 15.43 24.71 1.42
C LEU A 246 15.17 23.20 1.48
N LEU A 247 13.93 22.80 1.78
CA LEU A 247 13.53 21.40 1.78
C LEU A 247 13.49 20.83 0.36
N GLN A 248 13.01 21.61 -0.61
CA GLN A 248 13.01 21.23 -2.01
C GLN A 248 14.44 20.98 -2.51
N GLU A 249 15.39 21.87 -2.20
CA GLU A 249 16.79 21.68 -2.59
C GLU A 249 17.42 20.40 -2.01
N LEU A 250 17.07 20.06 -0.76
CA LEU A 250 17.53 18.83 -0.13
C LEU A 250 16.86 17.60 -0.76
N ALA A 251 15.55 17.67 -1.01
CA ALA A 251 14.79 16.62 -1.68
C ALA A 251 15.35 16.35 -3.08
N ASP A 252 15.57 17.39 -3.88
CA ASP A 252 16.16 17.30 -5.22
C ASP A 252 17.58 16.69 -5.17
N ALA A 253 18.38 17.09 -4.18
CA ALA A 253 19.72 16.53 -3.98
C ALA A 253 19.69 15.04 -3.60
N LEU A 254 18.63 14.56 -2.97
CA LEU A 254 18.44 13.15 -2.62
C LEU A 254 17.65 12.37 -3.70
N GLY A 255 17.02 13.05 -4.65
CA GLY A 255 16.08 12.43 -5.60
C GLY A 255 14.75 12.08 -4.96
N GLY A 256 14.34 12.82 -3.93
CA GLY A 256 13.09 12.65 -3.20
C GLY A 256 12.06 13.74 -3.49
N VAL A 257 11.00 13.76 -2.70
CA VAL A 257 9.93 14.75 -2.76
C VAL A 257 9.78 15.49 -1.43
N VAL A 258 9.10 16.64 -1.49
CA VAL A 258 8.79 17.43 -0.29
C VAL A 258 7.46 16.97 0.31
N GLY A 259 7.48 16.68 1.61
CA GLY A 259 6.29 16.42 2.40
C GLY A 259 5.96 17.56 3.36
N ALA A 260 4.82 17.46 4.02
CA ALA A 260 4.39 18.44 5.01
C ALA A 260 3.53 17.83 6.10
N SER A 261 3.64 18.39 7.30
CA SER A 261 2.63 18.13 8.34
C SER A 261 1.36 18.92 8.07
N ARG A 262 0.22 18.43 8.57
CA ARG A 262 -1.07 19.14 8.51
C ARG A 262 -0.97 20.60 8.99
N ALA A 263 -0.17 20.88 10.01
CA ALA A 263 -0.01 22.22 10.54
C ALA A 263 0.55 23.23 9.52
N ALA A 264 1.36 22.80 8.55
CA ALA A 264 1.87 23.64 7.47
C ALA A 264 0.83 23.82 6.35
N VAL A 265 0.03 22.79 6.09
CA VAL A 265 -1.08 22.82 5.12
C VAL A 265 -2.21 23.73 5.59
N ASP A 266 -2.64 23.57 6.85
CA ASP A 266 -3.67 24.41 7.48
C ASP A 266 -3.24 25.89 7.54
N ALA A 267 -1.93 26.16 7.59
CA ALA A 267 -1.38 27.52 7.54
C ALA A 267 -1.25 28.09 6.11
N GLY A 268 -1.63 27.32 5.08
CA GLY A 268 -1.58 27.72 3.68
C GLY A 268 -0.17 27.76 3.08
N TRP A 269 0.82 27.13 3.71
CA TRP A 269 2.22 27.18 3.25
C TRP A 269 2.50 26.23 2.09
N ILE A 270 1.74 25.13 2.02
CA ILE A 270 1.89 24.08 1.02
C ILE A 270 0.55 23.37 0.81
N LYS A 271 0.34 22.80 -0.38
CA LYS A 271 -0.92 22.15 -0.76
C LYS A 271 -1.14 20.85 0.01
N HIS A 272 -2.41 20.46 0.16
CA HIS A 272 -2.82 19.20 0.80
C HIS A 272 -2.19 17.95 0.16
N ALA A 273 -1.81 18.01 -1.13
CA ALA A 273 -1.11 16.93 -1.82
C ALA A 273 0.20 16.49 -1.13
N HIS A 274 0.82 17.36 -0.34
CA HIS A 274 2.05 17.05 0.40
C HIS A 274 1.81 16.58 1.84
N GLN A 275 0.55 16.53 2.29
CA GLN A 275 0.23 16.24 3.68
C GLN A 275 0.53 14.78 4.02
N VAL A 276 1.42 14.57 4.99
CA VAL A 276 1.68 13.25 5.58
C VAL A 276 0.97 13.16 6.93
N GLY A 277 0.34 12.01 7.18
CA GLY A 277 -0.33 11.72 8.45
C GLY A 277 -1.70 11.07 8.28
N GLN A 278 -2.39 10.85 9.39
CA GLN A 278 -3.70 10.20 9.50
C GLN A 278 -4.77 10.79 8.57
N THR A 279 -4.77 12.11 8.37
CA THR A 279 -5.72 12.81 7.49
C THR A 279 -5.12 13.15 6.12
N GLY A 280 -3.87 12.76 5.87
CA GLY A 280 -3.19 12.91 4.59
C GLY A 280 -2.80 11.55 4.04
N TYR A 281 -1.60 11.48 3.48
CA TYR A 281 -1.02 10.26 2.95
C TYR A 281 -0.26 9.49 4.02
N THR A 282 -0.39 8.16 3.99
CA THR A 282 0.48 7.23 4.72
C THR A 282 1.59 6.82 3.78
N VAL A 283 2.83 7.06 4.19
CA VAL A 283 4.03 6.91 3.37
C VAL A 283 5.00 5.95 4.03
N ARG A 284 5.76 5.23 3.19
CA ARG A 284 6.77 4.28 3.64
C ARG A 284 8.08 4.42 2.84
N PRO A 285 8.71 5.62 2.85
CA PRO A 285 9.97 5.83 2.14
C PRO A 285 11.11 5.06 2.80
N LYS A 286 12.18 4.84 2.03
CA LYS A 286 13.47 4.38 2.56
C LYS A 286 14.09 5.43 3.49
N LEU A 287 13.85 6.71 3.22
CA LEU A 287 14.34 7.82 4.03
C LEU A 287 13.27 8.89 4.23
N TYR A 288 12.94 9.18 5.49
CA TYR A 288 12.09 10.28 5.88
C TYR A 288 12.87 11.30 6.72
N ILE A 289 12.93 12.55 6.27
CA ILE A 289 13.59 13.65 7.00
C ILE A 289 12.51 14.60 7.54
N ALA A 290 12.25 14.56 8.84
CA ALA A 290 11.30 15.42 9.52
C ALA A 290 11.97 16.72 9.99
N VAL A 291 11.67 17.84 9.33
CA VAL A 291 12.26 19.17 9.62
C VAL A 291 11.23 20.08 10.28
N GLY A 292 11.47 20.44 11.55
CA GLY A 292 10.59 21.33 12.30
C GLY A 292 9.20 20.76 12.57
N ILE A 293 9.08 19.42 12.63
CA ILE A 293 7.84 18.68 12.93
C ILE A 293 7.90 18.24 14.40
N SER A 294 6.84 18.49 15.16
CA SER A 294 6.77 18.11 16.58
C SER A 294 6.61 16.61 16.80
N GLY A 295 5.97 15.89 15.86
CA GLY A 295 5.69 14.46 16.00
C GLY A 295 4.38 14.16 16.73
N ALA A 296 3.34 14.97 16.50
CA ALA A 296 2.00 14.63 16.93
C ALA A 296 1.60 13.24 16.38
N VAL A 297 0.83 12.47 17.15
CA VAL A 297 0.45 11.09 16.79
C VAL A 297 -0.17 11.03 15.40
N GLN A 298 -0.99 12.03 15.04
CA GLN A 298 -1.63 12.13 13.73
C GLN A 298 -0.62 12.24 12.58
N HIS A 299 0.56 12.84 12.81
CA HIS A 299 1.62 12.87 11.81
C HIS A 299 2.38 11.55 11.78
N VAL A 300 2.77 11.05 12.95
CA VAL A 300 3.62 9.86 13.13
C VAL A 300 2.98 8.61 12.53
N VAL A 301 1.66 8.40 12.68
CA VAL A 301 0.96 7.26 12.08
C VAL A 301 1.18 7.18 10.56
N GLY A 302 1.30 8.32 9.89
CA GLY A 302 1.50 8.37 8.44
C GLY A 302 2.93 8.11 7.98
N MET A 303 3.92 8.01 8.87
CA MET A 303 5.33 7.88 8.46
C MET A 303 6.21 7.00 9.36
N GLN A 304 5.67 6.49 10.48
CA GLN A 304 6.42 5.68 11.45
C GLN A 304 7.02 4.40 10.88
N ASN A 305 6.48 3.90 9.77
CA ASN A 305 6.95 2.69 9.09
C ASN A 305 8.04 2.98 8.05
N SER A 306 8.56 4.20 7.96
CA SER A 306 9.70 4.53 7.09
C SER A 306 10.95 3.76 7.55
N ASP A 307 11.77 3.27 6.62
CA ASP A 307 12.93 2.44 6.97
C ASP A 307 13.97 3.21 7.81
N CYS A 308 14.13 4.50 7.50
CA CYS A 308 15.00 5.42 8.24
C CYS A 308 14.35 6.79 8.42
N ILE A 309 14.21 7.22 9.67
CA ILE A 309 13.65 8.50 10.07
C ILE A 309 14.76 9.38 10.66
N ILE A 310 15.01 10.53 10.05
CA ILE A 310 15.90 11.58 10.56
C ILE A 310 15.04 12.75 11.02
N ALA A 311 15.18 13.18 12.27
CA ALA A 311 14.46 14.33 12.80
C ALA A 311 15.40 15.50 13.09
N ILE A 312 15.02 16.69 12.61
CA ILE A 312 15.70 17.96 12.85
C ILE A 312 14.72 18.89 13.56
N ASN A 313 14.94 19.15 14.84
CA ASN A 313 14.10 20.04 15.63
C ASN A 313 14.94 20.86 16.62
N ARG A 314 14.49 22.08 16.93
CA ARG A 314 15.14 22.94 17.92
C ARG A 314 14.73 22.57 19.34
N ASP A 315 13.50 22.06 19.49
CA ASP A 315 12.99 21.57 20.76
C ASP A 315 13.51 20.15 21.02
N LYS A 316 14.36 20.01 22.04
CA LYS A 316 14.96 18.72 22.46
C LYS A 316 13.92 17.72 22.96
N ASP A 317 12.76 18.19 23.41
CA ASP A 317 11.71 17.37 24.02
C ASP A 317 10.61 17.02 23.00
N ALA A 318 10.83 17.34 21.71
CA ALA A 318 9.87 17.07 20.64
C ALA A 318 9.55 15.56 20.52
N PRO A 319 8.26 15.16 20.56
CA PRO A 319 7.83 13.77 20.44
C PRO A 319 8.37 13.00 19.23
N ILE A 320 8.68 13.69 18.12
CA ILE A 320 9.22 13.08 16.90
C ILE A 320 10.52 12.30 17.16
N PHE A 321 11.32 12.71 18.15
CA PHE A 321 12.57 12.02 18.47
C PHE A 321 12.36 10.61 19.03
N LYS A 322 11.16 10.29 19.52
CA LYS A 322 10.83 8.93 20.01
C LYS A 322 10.75 7.89 18.89
N VAL A 323 10.51 8.34 17.66
CA VAL A 323 10.38 7.46 16.48
C VAL A 323 11.52 7.66 15.48
N ALA A 324 12.43 8.61 15.72
CA ALA A 324 13.53 8.89 14.82
C ALA A 324 14.71 7.93 15.04
N ASN A 325 15.25 7.37 13.96
CA ASN A 325 16.51 6.62 14.00
C ASN A 325 17.70 7.55 14.27
N TYR A 326 17.65 8.78 13.73
CA TYR A 326 18.65 9.81 13.96
C TYR A 326 18.00 11.13 14.35
N ALA A 327 18.52 11.78 15.40
CA ALA A 327 18.01 13.04 15.91
C ALA A 327 19.11 14.11 15.88
N ILE A 328 18.79 15.28 15.33
CA ILE A 328 19.65 16.46 15.35
C ILE A 328 18.91 17.59 16.04
N ILE A 329 19.41 18.00 17.20
CA ILE A 329 18.86 19.12 17.96
C ILE A 329 19.58 20.40 17.53
N GLY A 330 18.84 21.32 16.92
CA GLY A 330 19.41 22.60 16.53
C GLY A 330 18.59 23.41 15.55
N ASP A 331 19.24 24.42 14.98
CA ASP A 331 18.62 25.34 14.04
C ASP A 331 18.54 24.73 12.64
N LEU A 332 17.31 24.46 12.18
CA LEU A 332 17.04 23.89 10.86
C LEU A 332 17.62 24.74 9.72
N PHE A 333 17.70 26.07 9.88
CA PHE A 333 18.22 26.98 8.85
C PHE A 333 19.72 26.86 8.64
N LYS A 334 20.44 26.26 9.60
CA LYS A 334 21.87 25.96 9.48
C LYS A 334 22.09 24.51 9.08
N ILE A 335 21.31 23.59 9.68
CA ILE A 335 21.49 22.15 9.50
C ILE A 335 21.08 21.72 8.09
N VAL A 336 19.91 22.15 7.59
CA VAL A 336 19.41 21.72 6.28
C VAL A 336 20.36 22.12 5.15
N PRO A 337 20.82 23.38 5.03
CA PRO A 337 21.78 23.74 3.99
C PRO A 337 23.13 23.00 4.09
N ALA A 338 23.64 22.78 5.30
CA ALA A 338 24.88 22.03 5.50
C ALA A 338 24.73 20.56 5.07
N LEU A 339 23.58 19.94 5.38
CA LEU A 339 23.26 18.59 4.93
C LEU A 339 23.14 18.52 3.41
N THR A 340 22.44 19.47 2.79
CA THR A 340 22.30 19.57 1.33
C THR A 340 23.67 19.68 0.65
N ALA A 341 24.57 20.52 1.17
CA ALA A 341 25.92 20.66 0.64
C ALA A 341 26.72 19.36 0.75
N ALA A 342 26.65 18.67 1.89
CA ALA A 342 27.32 17.38 2.09
C ALA A 342 26.79 16.27 1.16
N VAL A 343 25.46 16.21 0.97
CA VAL A 343 24.82 15.28 0.03
C VAL A 343 25.28 15.54 -1.40
N LYS A 344 25.24 16.81 -1.84
CA LYS A 344 25.70 17.21 -3.18
C LYS A 344 27.18 16.85 -3.39
N ALA A 345 28.04 17.15 -2.41
CA ALA A 345 29.47 16.82 -2.48
C ALA A 345 29.70 15.31 -2.62
N LYS A 346 29.03 14.48 -1.80
CA LYS A 346 29.16 13.01 -1.88
C LYS A 346 28.60 12.43 -3.18
N ARG A 347 27.50 12.95 -3.72
CA ARG A 347 26.95 12.49 -5.01
C ARG A 347 27.84 12.88 -6.19
N SER A 348 28.49 14.04 -6.13
CA SER A 348 29.48 14.45 -7.13
C SER A 348 30.75 13.59 -7.06
N ALA A 349 31.20 13.24 -5.85
CA ALA A 349 32.33 12.32 -5.65
C ALA A 349 31.99 10.86 -6.05
N GLY A 350 30.75 10.41 -5.84
CA GLY A 350 30.30 9.08 -6.25
C GLY A 350 30.15 8.87 -7.76
N LYS A 351 30.17 9.93 -8.57
CA LYS A 351 30.33 9.85 -10.04
C LYS A 351 31.79 9.70 -10.49
N GLN A 352 32.74 9.81 -9.57
CA GLN A 352 34.16 9.55 -9.78
C GLN A 352 34.61 8.39 -8.89
N ILE A 353 34.16 7.17 -9.21
CA ILE A 353 34.91 5.98 -8.81
C ILE A 353 35.71 5.56 -10.05
N PRO A 354 37.04 5.74 -10.07
CA PRO A 354 37.89 5.13 -11.08
C PRO A 354 37.69 3.62 -11.03
N GLN A 355 37.55 2.98 -12.19
CA GLN A 355 37.82 1.55 -12.32
C GLN A 355 39.29 1.33 -11.96
N GLU A 356 39.58 1.02 -10.69
CA GLU A 356 40.87 0.46 -10.32
C GLU A 356 40.91 -1.00 -10.77
N VAL A 357 41.51 -1.14 -11.96
CA VAL A 357 42.41 -2.20 -12.43
C VAL A 357 42.52 -3.40 -11.49
N ALA A 358 42.01 -4.53 -11.98
CA ALA A 358 42.36 -5.84 -11.49
C ALA A 358 43.84 -6.13 -11.81
N ASP A 359 44.60 -6.47 -10.78
CA ASP A 359 45.81 -7.31 -10.87
C ASP A 359 45.52 -8.64 -10.17
#